data_AF-A0A3B5QNL1-F1
#
_entry.id   AF-A0A3B5QNL1-F1
#
_cell.length_a   1.000
_cell.length_b   1.000
_cell.length_c   1.000
_cell.angle_alpha   90.00
_cell.angle_beta   90.00
_cell.angle_gamma   90.00
#
_symmetry.space_group_name_H-M   'P 1'
#
loop_
_entity.id
_entity.type
_entity.pdbx_description
1 polymer ?
#
loop_
_entity_poly.entity_id
_entity_poly.type
_entity_poly.pdbx_seq_one_letter_code
_entity_poly.pdbx_strand_id
1 'polypeptide(L)'
;MSVNELFTKLTRVWVPDPDDVWKAAEITRDYKEGEAVLHLQLEDGTPLEYQVGPKANALPFLRNPDILVGENDLTALSYLHEPAVLHNLRVRFLESNNIYTYCGIVLVAINPYEQLQIYGEEVITAYSGQNMGDMDPHIFAVAEEAYKQMARDEKNQSIIVSGESGAGKTVSAKYAMRYFATVGGSSSDANVEEKVLASNPIMEAIGNAKTTRNDNSSRFGKYIQIGFSRHYHIIGANMRTYLLEKSRVVFQVSSSHCSAPCCRSTTAA
;
A
#
# COMPACT_ATOMS: atom_id res chain seq x y z
N MET A 1 -31.03 6.81 -14.94
CA MET A 1 -31.16 7.72 -13.79
C MET A 1 -30.07 8.75 -13.90
N SER A 2 -30.43 10.03 -13.81
CA SER A 2 -29.45 11.12 -13.77
C SER A 2 -28.80 11.10 -12.39
N VAL A 3 -27.49 11.33 -12.29
CA VAL A 3 -26.78 11.38 -10.99
C VAL A 3 -27.38 12.46 -10.08
N ASN A 4 -28.01 13.50 -10.67
CA ASN A 4 -28.70 14.56 -9.94
C ASN A 4 -29.90 14.06 -9.12
N GLU A 5 -30.54 12.95 -9.51
CA GLU A 5 -31.70 12.37 -8.81
C GLU A 5 -31.32 11.77 -7.45
N LEU A 6 -30.02 11.58 -7.18
CA LEU A 6 -29.50 11.03 -5.93
C LEU A 6 -29.27 12.11 -4.86
N PHE A 7 -29.32 13.39 -5.22
CA PHE A 7 -29.10 14.53 -4.31
C PHE A 7 -30.38 14.93 -3.57
N THR A 8 -30.96 13.97 -2.86
CA THR A 8 -32.13 14.15 -2.01
C THR A 8 -31.74 14.50 -0.57
N LYS A 9 -32.69 15.02 0.19
CA LYS A 9 -32.57 15.21 1.63
C LYS A 9 -32.11 13.92 2.32
N LEU A 10 -31.26 14.05 3.34
CA LEU A 10 -30.58 12.98 4.08
C LEU A 10 -29.47 12.24 3.31
N THR A 11 -29.27 12.52 2.02
CA THR A 11 -28.11 11.98 1.30
C THR A 11 -26.84 12.64 1.83
N ARG A 12 -25.83 11.81 2.10
CA ARG A 12 -24.51 12.28 2.55
C ARG A 12 -23.57 12.48 1.37
N VAL A 13 -22.74 13.51 1.45
CA VAL A 13 -21.79 13.93 0.42
C VAL A 13 -20.43 14.28 1.05
N TRP A 14 -19.41 14.35 0.21
CA TRP A 14 -18.06 14.81 0.56
C TRP A 14 -17.82 16.20 0.00
N VAL A 15 -17.43 17.12 0.87
CA VAL A 15 -17.03 18.48 0.52
C VAL A 15 -15.53 18.69 0.79
N PRO A 16 -14.82 19.51 0.00
CA PRO A 16 -13.41 19.80 0.24
C PRO A 16 -13.20 20.46 1.61
N ASP A 17 -12.12 20.09 2.28
CA ASP A 17 -11.71 20.65 3.57
C ASP A 17 -10.19 20.93 3.60
N PRO A 18 -9.72 22.06 4.17
CA PRO A 18 -8.29 22.38 4.20
C PRO A 18 -7.45 21.45 5.09
N ASP A 19 -8.03 20.87 6.13
CA ASP A 19 -7.31 20.11 7.16
C ASP A 19 -7.40 18.61 6.92
N ASP A 20 -8.62 18.10 6.63
CA ASP A 20 -8.90 16.68 6.42
C ASP A 20 -8.95 16.27 4.94
N VAL A 21 -8.70 17.21 4.01
CA VAL A 21 -8.89 17.09 2.55
C VAL A 21 -10.38 17.00 2.16
N TRP A 22 -11.15 16.16 2.85
CA TRP A 22 -12.58 15.94 2.62
C TRP A 22 -13.34 15.81 3.94
N LYS A 23 -14.46 16.53 4.07
CA LYS A 23 -15.41 16.39 5.19
C LYS A 23 -16.76 15.89 4.71
N ALA A 24 -17.42 15.11 5.56
CA ALA A 24 -18.77 14.64 5.29
C ALA A 24 -19.79 15.73 5.62
N ALA A 25 -20.82 15.80 4.79
CA ALA A 25 -21.97 16.68 4.98
C ALA A 25 -23.26 15.96 4.58
N GLU A 26 -24.37 16.34 5.17
CA GLU A 26 -25.70 15.84 4.85
C GLU A 26 -26.52 16.90 4.10
N ILE A 27 -27.23 16.49 3.05
CA ILE A 27 -28.15 17.35 2.31
C ILE A 27 -29.40 17.61 3.16
N THR A 28 -29.66 18.89 3.46
CA THR A 28 -30.80 19.30 4.29
C THR A 28 -32.08 19.51 3.49
N ARG A 29 -31.96 19.71 2.17
CA ARG A 29 -33.05 19.98 1.23
C ARG A 29 -32.76 19.36 -0.14
N ASP A 30 -33.77 18.74 -0.75
CA ASP A 30 -33.66 18.16 -2.09
C ASP A 30 -33.11 19.17 -3.11
N TYR A 31 -32.07 18.76 -3.85
CA TYR A 31 -31.49 19.56 -4.91
C TYR A 31 -32.35 19.48 -6.17
N LYS A 32 -32.64 20.63 -6.77
CA LYS A 32 -33.25 20.68 -8.11
C LYS A 32 -32.22 21.10 -9.15
N GLU A 33 -32.21 20.41 -10.28
CA GLU A 33 -31.30 20.72 -11.38
C GLU A 33 -31.48 22.19 -11.81
N GLY A 34 -30.37 22.94 -11.80
CA GLY A 34 -30.35 24.38 -12.07
C GLY A 34 -30.30 25.28 -10.82
N GLU A 35 -30.46 24.72 -9.61
CA GLU A 35 -30.18 25.47 -8.38
C GLU A 35 -28.67 25.74 -8.25
N ALA A 36 -28.35 26.97 -7.84
CA ALA A 36 -26.97 27.44 -7.70
C ALA A 36 -26.33 27.09 -6.34
N VAL A 37 -27.14 26.63 -5.38
CA VAL A 37 -26.71 26.36 -4.00
C VAL A 37 -27.28 25.03 -3.55
N LEU A 38 -26.42 24.21 -2.96
CA LEU A 38 -26.78 23.00 -2.24
C LEU A 38 -26.70 23.28 -0.74
N HIS A 39 -27.82 23.08 -0.03
CA HIS A 39 -27.89 23.32 1.41
C HIS A 39 -27.44 22.09 2.19
N LEU A 40 -26.29 22.18 2.83
CA LEU A 40 -25.64 21.10 3.55
C LEU A 40 -25.60 21.38 5.05
N GLN A 41 -25.44 20.32 5.83
CA GLN A 41 -25.10 20.36 7.24
C GLN A 41 -23.88 19.48 7.47
N LEU A 42 -22.81 20.04 8.05
CA LEU A 42 -21.61 19.30 8.41
C LEU A 42 -21.89 18.37 9.61
N GLU A 43 -21.02 17.38 9.84
CA GLU A 43 -21.16 16.45 10.97
C GLU A 43 -21.11 17.14 12.35
N ASP A 44 -20.50 18.34 12.45
CA ASP A 44 -20.49 19.16 13.66
C ASP A 44 -21.79 19.98 13.87
N GLY A 45 -22.76 19.83 12.97
CA GLY A 45 -24.04 20.54 12.98
C GLY A 45 -24.03 21.89 12.28
N THR A 46 -22.88 22.37 11.80
CA THR A 46 -22.75 23.67 11.13
C THR A 46 -23.45 23.65 9.76
N PRO A 47 -24.38 24.58 9.48
CA PRO A 47 -24.98 24.69 8.16
C PRO A 47 -23.98 25.27 7.15
N LEU A 48 -23.95 24.72 5.94
CA LEU A 48 -23.06 25.11 4.86
C LEU A 48 -23.85 25.30 3.56
N GLU A 49 -23.76 26.48 2.96
CA GLU A 49 -24.30 26.76 1.62
C GLU A 49 -23.23 26.51 0.56
N TYR A 50 -23.29 25.34 -0.08
CA TYR A 50 -22.31 24.93 -1.08
C TYR A 50 -22.70 25.43 -2.47
N GLN A 51 -21.91 26.31 -3.06
CA GLN A 51 -22.18 26.88 -4.39
C GLN A 51 -21.92 25.84 -5.49
N VAL A 52 -22.92 25.55 -6.32
CA VAL A 52 -22.89 24.58 -7.41
C VAL A 52 -23.21 25.28 -8.73
N GLY A 53 -22.47 24.95 -9.78
CA GLY A 53 -22.80 25.36 -11.14
C GLY A 53 -21.57 25.49 -12.05
N PRO A 54 -21.79 25.73 -13.36
CA PRO A 54 -20.70 25.71 -14.35
C PRO A 54 -19.60 26.75 -14.11
N LYS A 55 -19.93 27.83 -13.41
CA LYS A 55 -19.00 28.93 -13.06
C LYS A 55 -18.51 28.86 -11.60
N ALA A 56 -19.01 27.89 -10.83
CA ALA A 56 -18.69 27.67 -9.42
C ALA A 56 -18.08 26.26 -9.27
N ASN A 57 -18.65 25.42 -8.41
CA ASN A 57 -18.18 24.04 -8.22
C ASN A 57 -19.07 23.01 -8.94
N ALA A 58 -18.49 21.86 -9.27
CA ALA A 58 -19.27 20.67 -9.60
C ALA A 58 -20.06 20.18 -8.38
N LEU A 59 -21.04 19.30 -8.60
CA LEU A 59 -21.72 18.63 -7.49
C LEU A 59 -20.72 17.84 -6.63
N PRO A 60 -20.86 17.86 -5.30
CA PRO A 60 -19.96 17.14 -4.40
C PRO A 60 -20.11 15.62 -4.59
N PHE A 61 -19.07 14.87 -4.20
CA PHE A 61 -19.09 13.42 -4.34
C PHE A 61 -20.08 12.78 -3.35
N LEU A 62 -20.90 11.83 -3.80
CA LEU A 62 -21.80 11.09 -2.93
C LEU A 62 -21.02 10.21 -1.94
N ARG A 63 -21.46 10.14 -0.68
CA ARG A 63 -20.87 9.24 0.33
C ARG A 63 -21.47 7.83 0.18
N ASN A 64 -20.63 6.82 0.29
CA ASN A 64 -21.08 5.43 0.33
C ASN A 64 -21.88 5.15 1.61
N PRO A 65 -22.88 4.27 1.58
CA PRO A 65 -23.55 3.78 2.79
C PRO A 65 -22.55 3.19 3.79
N ASP A 66 -22.77 3.40 5.09
CA ASP A 66 -21.83 2.95 6.14
C ASP A 66 -21.63 1.43 6.16
N ILE A 67 -22.60 0.65 5.67
CA ILE A 67 -22.48 -0.82 5.56
C ILE A 67 -21.37 -1.27 4.61
N LEU A 68 -20.98 -0.44 3.64
CA LEU A 68 -19.90 -0.74 2.68
C LEU A 68 -18.54 -0.15 3.12
N VAL A 69 -18.50 0.55 4.25
CA VAL A 69 -17.27 1.14 4.77
C VAL A 69 -16.50 0.08 5.55
N GLY A 70 -15.19 -0.01 5.31
CA GLY A 70 -14.33 -0.99 5.95
C GLY A 70 -14.15 -2.29 5.16
N GLU A 71 -14.79 -2.42 3.99
CA GLU A 71 -14.65 -3.60 3.12
C GLU A 71 -13.19 -3.92 2.74
N ASN A 72 -12.91 -5.21 2.53
CA ASN A 72 -11.56 -5.70 2.22
C ASN A 72 -11.08 -5.31 0.80
N ASP A 73 -12.01 -5.10 -0.13
CA ASP A 73 -11.71 -4.60 -1.48
C ASP A 73 -12.52 -3.34 -1.78
N LEU A 74 -11.82 -2.28 -2.20
CA LEU A 74 -12.40 -1.00 -2.59
C LEU A 74 -13.32 -1.10 -3.82
N THR A 75 -13.25 -2.18 -4.60
CA THR A 75 -14.19 -2.42 -5.71
C THR A 75 -15.62 -2.70 -5.25
N ALA A 76 -15.83 -3.04 -3.97
CA ALA A 76 -17.17 -3.26 -3.39
C ALA A 76 -17.95 -1.95 -3.14
N LEU A 77 -17.30 -0.79 -3.24
CA LEU A 77 -17.93 0.51 -3.01
C LEU A 77 -18.90 0.85 -4.15
N SER A 78 -20.07 1.41 -3.79
CA SER A 78 -21.06 1.88 -4.79
C SER A 78 -20.56 3.08 -5.59
N TYR A 79 -19.88 4.00 -4.90
CA TYR A 79 -19.28 5.20 -5.48
C TYR A 79 -17.77 5.13 -5.29
N LEU A 80 -17.03 4.97 -6.38
CA LEU A 80 -15.57 4.91 -6.36
C LEU A 80 -14.97 6.23 -6.84
N HIS A 81 -14.54 7.05 -5.88
CA HIS A 81 -13.89 8.34 -6.08
C HIS A 81 -12.89 8.58 -4.95
N GLU A 82 -12.10 9.65 -5.06
CA GLU A 82 -11.01 9.96 -4.13
C GLU A 82 -11.44 9.98 -2.63
N PRO A 83 -12.49 10.70 -2.21
CA PRO A 83 -12.89 10.71 -0.80
C PRO A 83 -13.37 9.34 -0.31
N ALA A 84 -14.02 8.54 -1.15
CA ALA A 84 -14.45 7.20 -0.77
C ALA A 84 -13.24 6.28 -0.48
N VAL A 85 -12.22 6.34 -1.33
CA VAL A 85 -10.98 5.58 -1.13
C VAL A 85 -10.25 6.04 0.13
N LEU A 86 -10.08 7.35 0.30
CA LEU A 86 -9.41 7.93 1.47
C LEU A 86 -10.12 7.55 2.78
N HIS A 87 -11.45 7.70 2.82
CA HIS A 87 -12.24 7.39 4.00
C HIS A 87 -12.18 5.90 4.36
N ASN A 88 -12.37 5.00 3.39
CA ASN A 88 -12.31 3.56 3.65
C ASN A 88 -10.93 3.13 4.18
N LEU A 89 -9.84 3.61 3.56
CA LEU A 89 -8.48 3.34 4.02
C LEU A 89 -8.22 3.91 5.43
N ARG A 90 -8.72 5.12 5.73
CA ARG A 90 -8.60 5.75 7.05
C ARG A 90 -9.30 4.93 8.12
N VAL A 91 -10.54 4.50 7.87
CA VAL A 91 -11.33 3.67 8.81
C VAL A 91 -10.63 2.33 9.06
N ARG A 92 -10.23 1.63 7.99
CA ARG A 92 -9.53 0.34 8.12
C ARG A 92 -8.23 0.46 8.90
N PHE A 93 -7.44 1.51 8.64
CA PHE A 93 -6.16 1.71 9.30
C PHE A 93 -6.32 2.13 10.77
N LEU A 94 -7.15 3.15 11.05
CA LEU A 94 -7.26 3.73 12.39
C LEU A 94 -8.16 2.93 13.34
N GLU A 95 -9.26 2.38 12.83
CA GLU A 95 -10.27 1.74 13.68
C GLU A 95 -10.09 0.21 13.73
N SER A 96 -9.74 -0.40 12.59
CA SER A 96 -9.58 -1.87 12.50
C SER A 96 -8.13 -2.35 12.60
N ASN A 97 -7.15 -1.44 12.66
CA ASN A 97 -5.71 -1.74 12.62
C ASN A 97 -5.30 -2.61 11.42
N ASN A 98 -6.03 -2.48 10.30
CA ASN A 98 -5.81 -3.23 9.07
C ASN A 98 -4.95 -2.41 8.10
N ILE A 99 -3.72 -2.86 7.88
CA ILE A 99 -2.76 -2.17 7.02
C ILE A 99 -2.86 -2.52 5.54
N TYR A 100 -3.56 -3.61 5.22
CA TYR A 100 -3.69 -4.15 3.88
C TYR A 100 -5.14 -4.04 3.41
N THR A 101 -5.32 -3.57 2.17
CA THR A 101 -6.62 -3.43 1.53
C THR A 101 -6.49 -3.68 0.04
N TYR A 102 -7.39 -4.44 -0.57
CA TYR A 102 -7.41 -4.61 -2.01
C TYR A 102 -8.02 -3.40 -2.71
N CYS A 103 -7.52 -3.14 -3.91
CA CYS A 103 -8.08 -2.22 -4.88
C CYS A 103 -8.09 -2.96 -6.22
N GLY A 104 -9.04 -3.89 -6.34
CA GLY A 104 -9.08 -4.87 -7.43
C GLY A 104 -7.79 -5.69 -7.46
N ILE A 105 -7.00 -5.54 -8.52
CA ILE A 105 -5.74 -6.30 -8.71
C ILE A 105 -4.56 -5.75 -7.89
N VAL A 106 -4.70 -4.57 -7.29
CA VAL A 106 -3.63 -3.90 -6.55
C VAL A 106 -3.83 -4.11 -5.06
N LEU A 107 -2.75 -4.43 -4.34
CA LEU A 107 -2.72 -4.42 -2.88
C LEU A 107 -2.22 -3.07 -2.38
N VAL A 108 -3.05 -2.36 -1.61
CA VAL A 108 -2.65 -1.16 -0.87
C VAL A 108 -2.09 -1.60 0.48
N ALA A 109 -0.90 -1.10 0.82
CA ALA A 109 -0.22 -1.35 2.09
C ALA A 109 0.11 -0.02 2.75
N ILE A 110 -0.45 0.24 3.95
CA ILE A 110 -0.20 1.43 4.75
C ILE A 110 0.85 1.09 5.81
N ASN A 111 1.90 1.90 5.95
CA ASN A 111 2.96 1.63 6.91
C ASN A 111 2.47 1.92 8.36
N PRO A 112 2.38 0.91 9.25
CA PRO A 112 1.91 1.12 10.62
C PRO A 112 2.95 1.77 11.53
N TYR A 113 4.23 1.81 11.14
CA TYR A 113 5.36 2.15 12.02
C TYR A 113 5.44 1.32 13.32
N GLU A 114 4.72 0.21 13.38
CA GLU A 114 4.66 -0.73 14.49
C GLU A 114 4.90 -2.17 14.00
N GLN A 115 5.41 -3.04 14.87
CA GLN A 115 5.55 -4.47 14.58
C GLN A 115 4.21 -5.18 14.82
N LEU A 116 3.60 -5.66 13.74
CA LEU A 116 2.36 -6.45 13.79
C LEU A 116 2.66 -7.95 13.81
N GLN A 117 1.89 -8.72 14.58
CA GLN A 117 2.00 -10.18 14.69
C GLN A 117 1.25 -10.93 13.57
N ILE A 118 1.37 -10.44 12.33
CA ILE A 118 0.67 -10.98 11.13
C ILE A 118 1.61 -11.68 10.14
N TYR A 119 2.89 -11.85 10.52
CA TYR A 119 3.94 -12.39 9.64
C TYR A 119 4.55 -13.70 10.15
N GLY A 120 3.87 -14.38 11.08
CA GLY A 120 4.29 -15.68 11.60
C GLY A 120 4.16 -16.82 10.57
N GLU A 121 4.83 -17.94 10.83
CA GLU A 121 4.74 -19.13 9.97
C GLU A 121 3.34 -19.73 9.92
N GLU A 122 2.59 -19.63 11.01
CA GLU A 122 1.18 -20.01 11.08
C GLU A 122 0.34 -19.25 10.04
N VAL A 123 0.62 -17.94 9.88
CA VAL A 123 -0.06 -17.10 8.88
C VAL A 123 0.35 -17.51 7.48
N ILE A 124 1.64 -17.73 7.22
CA ILE A 124 2.12 -18.22 5.90
C ILE A 124 1.39 -19.51 5.52
N THR A 125 1.28 -20.45 6.47
CA THR A 125 0.60 -21.72 6.27
C THR A 125 -0.90 -21.53 6.00
N ALA A 126 -1.55 -20.60 6.70
CA ALA A 126 -2.97 -20.30 6.50
C ALA A 126 -3.27 -19.74 5.10
N TYR A 127 -2.37 -18.93 4.53
CA TYR A 127 -2.53 -18.39 3.16
C TYR A 127 -2.14 -19.40 2.07
N SER A 128 -1.33 -20.41 2.38
CA SER A 128 -0.90 -21.44 1.42
C SER A 128 -2.09 -22.22 0.84
N GLY A 129 -2.16 -22.31 -0.49
CA GLY A 129 -3.22 -22.98 -1.24
C GLY A 129 -4.52 -22.18 -1.40
N GLN A 130 -4.72 -21.10 -0.63
CA GLN A 130 -5.96 -20.31 -0.66
C GLN A 130 -6.06 -19.44 -1.92
N ASN A 131 -7.27 -18.98 -2.26
CA ASN A 131 -7.45 -17.99 -3.32
C ASN A 131 -7.43 -16.56 -2.73
N MET A 132 -7.01 -15.59 -3.54
CA MET A 132 -6.82 -14.19 -3.13
C MET A 132 -8.08 -13.51 -2.54
N GLY A 133 -9.28 -13.97 -2.89
CA GLY A 133 -10.55 -13.42 -2.38
C GLY A 133 -11.16 -14.18 -1.20
N ASP A 134 -10.63 -15.36 -0.85
CA ASP A 134 -11.15 -16.20 0.24
C ASP A 134 -10.53 -15.80 1.59
N MET A 135 -9.43 -15.04 1.56
CA MET A 135 -8.65 -14.60 2.72
C MET A 135 -8.61 -13.08 2.79
N ASP A 136 -8.31 -12.57 3.98
CA ASP A 136 -8.11 -11.13 4.17
C ASP A 136 -6.95 -10.59 3.32
N PRO A 137 -6.97 -9.29 2.96
CA PRO A 137 -5.90 -8.69 2.20
C PRO A 137 -4.55 -8.84 2.91
N HIS A 138 -3.57 -9.43 2.23
CA HIS A 138 -2.23 -9.59 2.79
C HIS A 138 -1.16 -9.70 1.69
N ILE A 139 0.08 -9.34 2.01
CA ILE A 139 1.22 -9.51 1.08
C ILE A 139 1.47 -10.99 0.73
N PHE A 140 1.14 -11.89 1.65
CA PHE A 140 1.22 -13.34 1.43
C PHE A 140 0.18 -13.84 0.42
N ALA A 141 -1.01 -13.24 0.36
CA ALA A 141 -1.99 -13.57 -0.67
C ALA A 141 -1.49 -13.19 -2.07
N VAL A 142 -0.79 -12.05 -2.20
CA VAL A 142 -0.16 -11.66 -3.49
C VAL A 142 0.98 -12.61 -3.86
N ALA A 143 1.78 -13.03 -2.88
CA ALA A 143 2.85 -14.00 -3.11
C ALA A 143 2.29 -15.37 -3.51
N GLU A 144 1.24 -15.84 -2.84
CA GLU A 144 0.58 -17.11 -3.16
C GLU A 144 -0.07 -17.09 -4.54
N GLU A 145 -0.78 -16.02 -4.89
CA GLU A 145 -1.39 -15.89 -6.21
C GLU A 145 -0.31 -15.94 -7.31
N ALA A 146 0.81 -15.24 -7.12
CA ALA A 146 1.95 -15.33 -8.03
C ALA A 146 2.54 -16.75 -8.10
N TYR A 147 2.67 -17.44 -6.96
CA TYR A 147 3.18 -18.81 -6.92
C TYR A 147 2.26 -19.79 -7.65
N LYS A 148 0.94 -19.72 -7.41
CA LYS A 148 -0.09 -20.52 -8.07
C LYS A 148 -0.15 -20.25 -9.57
N GLN A 149 -0.13 -18.98 -9.99
CA GLN A 149 -0.14 -18.62 -11.41
C GLN A 149 1.13 -19.07 -12.13
N MET A 150 2.30 -18.99 -11.47
CA MET A 150 3.55 -19.51 -12.02
C MET A 150 3.45 -21.01 -12.30
N ALA A 151 2.87 -21.78 -11.37
CA ALA A 151 2.70 -23.21 -11.52
C ALA A 151 1.62 -23.59 -12.54
N ARG A 152 0.49 -22.89 -12.53
CA ARG A 152 -0.66 -23.15 -13.40
C ARG A 152 -0.40 -22.78 -14.86
N ASP A 153 0.17 -21.60 -15.09
CA ASP A 153 0.30 -21.04 -16.44
C ASP A 153 1.68 -21.30 -17.05
N GLU A 154 2.60 -21.90 -16.29
CA GLU A 154 4.01 -22.13 -16.65
C GLU A 154 4.72 -20.84 -17.13
N LYS A 155 4.36 -19.70 -16.51
CA LYS A 155 4.89 -18.37 -16.85
C LYS A 155 5.62 -17.74 -15.68
N ASN A 156 6.70 -17.04 -16.01
CA ASN A 156 7.44 -16.23 -15.04
C ASN A 156 6.56 -15.08 -14.54
N GLN A 157 6.60 -14.85 -13.22
CA GLN A 157 5.81 -13.82 -12.56
C GLN A 157 6.68 -12.66 -12.09
N SER A 158 6.05 -11.51 -11.83
CA SER A 158 6.74 -10.36 -11.23
C SER A 158 5.85 -9.69 -10.19
N ILE A 159 6.41 -9.46 -9.01
CA ILE A 159 5.79 -8.66 -7.95
C ILE A 159 6.47 -7.29 -7.97
N ILE A 160 5.68 -6.25 -8.27
CA ILE A 160 6.17 -4.87 -8.36
C ILE A 160 5.69 -4.12 -7.12
N VAL A 161 6.62 -3.65 -6.30
CA VAL A 161 6.32 -2.87 -5.10
C VAL A 161 6.71 -1.41 -5.33
N SER A 162 5.71 -0.52 -5.37
CA SER A 162 5.88 0.91 -5.62
C SER A 162 5.51 1.73 -4.38
N GLY A 163 5.82 3.03 -4.40
CA GLY A 163 5.52 3.96 -3.30
C GLY A 163 6.68 4.89 -2.97
N GLU A 164 6.40 5.91 -2.16
CA GLU A 164 7.40 6.89 -1.75
C GLU A 164 8.50 6.30 -0.84
N SER A 165 9.58 7.06 -0.64
CA SER A 165 10.62 6.68 0.32
C SER A 165 10.03 6.62 1.73
N GLY A 166 10.15 5.48 2.40
CA GLY A 166 9.58 5.25 3.74
C GLY A 166 8.22 4.53 3.74
N ALA A 167 7.61 4.30 2.57
CA ALA A 167 6.31 3.65 2.47
C ALA A 167 6.29 2.14 2.81
N GLY A 168 7.43 1.51 3.10
CA GLY A 168 7.49 0.07 3.43
C GLY A 168 7.76 -0.88 2.25
N LYS A 169 8.24 -0.37 1.11
CA LYS A 169 8.56 -1.20 -0.08
C LYS A 169 9.51 -2.37 0.22
N THR A 170 10.63 -2.09 0.90
CA THR A 170 11.65 -3.10 1.25
C THR A 170 11.10 -4.17 2.19
N VAL A 171 10.27 -3.76 3.15
CA VAL A 171 9.62 -4.66 4.12
C VAL A 171 8.63 -5.58 3.40
N SER A 172 7.79 -5.04 2.52
CA SER A 172 6.83 -5.82 1.72
C SER A 172 7.55 -6.84 0.82
N ALA A 173 8.62 -6.43 0.14
CA ALA A 173 9.42 -7.34 -0.68
C ALA A 173 10.08 -8.45 0.18
N LYS A 174 10.57 -8.11 1.38
CA LYS A 174 11.14 -9.10 2.32
C LYS A 174 10.12 -10.16 2.73
N TYR A 175 8.90 -9.75 3.06
CA TYR A 175 7.84 -10.70 3.44
C TYR A 175 7.38 -11.56 2.27
N ALA A 176 7.25 -11.01 1.06
CA ALA A 176 6.97 -11.81 -0.13
C ALA A 176 8.08 -12.87 -0.38
N MET A 177 9.36 -12.51 -0.22
CA MET A 177 10.47 -13.47 -0.34
C MET A 177 10.43 -14.56 0.73
N ARG A 178 10.13 -14.21 1.98
CA ARG A 178 9.98 -15.17 3.09
C ARG A 178 8.84 -16.17 2.82
N TYR A 179 7.74 -15.71 2.24
CA TYR A 179 6.64 -16.56 1.83
C TYR A 179 7.09 -17.64 0.84
N PHE A 180 7.74 -17.23 -0.26
CA PHE A 180 8.24 -18.17 -1.26
C PHE A 180 9.24 -19.17 -0.70
N ALA A 181 10.07 -18.73 0.24
CA ALA A 181 11.04 -19.63 0.87
C ALA A 181 10.38 -20.71 1.71
N THR A 182 9.34 -20.35 2.46
CA THR A 182 8.62 -21.28 3.32
C THR A 182 7.79 -22.26 2.50
N VAL A 183 7.05 -21.78 1.49
CA VAL A 183 6.15 -22.61 0.67
C VAL A 183 6.89 -23.39 -0.41
N GLY A 184 7.87 -22.76 -1.06
CA GLY A 184 8.66 -23.37 -2.11
C GLY A 184 9.63 -24.42 -1.56
N GLY A 185 10.10 -24.29 -0.32
CA GLY A 185 11.12 -25.17 0.26
C GLY A 185 12.46 -25.14 -0.51
N SER A 186 13.51 -25.66 0.12
CA SER A 186 14.80 -25.89 -0.55
C SER A 186 14.95 -27.38 -0.85
N SER A 187 15.28 -27.73 -2.10
CA SER A 187 15.54 -29.12 -2.52
C SER A 187 16.87 -29.68 -1.99
N SER A 188 17.60 -28.92 -1.18
CA SER A 188 18.87 -29.27 -0.54
C SER A 188 19.05 -28.45 0.74
N ASP A 189 19.88 -28.92 1.67
CA ASP A 189 20.35 -28.20 2.89
C ASP A 189 21.04 -26.84 2.60
N ALA A 190 20.99 -26.35 1.37
CA ALA A 190 21.36 -24.99 1.04
C ALA A 190 20.23 -24.07 1.49
N ASN A 191 20.44 -23.35 2.60
CA ASN A 191 19.62 -22.23 3.05
C ASN A 191 19.66 -21.07 2.03
N VAL A 192 19.13 -21.29 0.82
CA VAL A 192 19.07 -20.30 -0.25
C VAL A 192 18.23 -19.11 0.20
N GLU A 193 17.16 -19.36 0.96
CA GLU A 193 16.40 -18.32 1.66
C GLU A 193 17.31 -17.43 2.49
N GLU A 194 18.03 -18.02 3.45
CA GLU A 194 18.86 -17.28 4.39
C GLU A 194 19.91 -16.45 3.64
N LYS A 195 20.49 -17.00 2.57
CA LYS A 195 21.45 -16.28 1.71
C LYS A 195 20.80 -15.11 0.96
N VAL A 196 19.59 -15.28 0.45
CA VAL A 196 18.84 -14.20 -0.21
C VAL A 196 18.45 -13.11 0.79
N LEU A 197 17.97 -13.50 1.98
CA LEU A 197 17.63 -12.57 3.05
C LEU A 197 18.87 -11.86 3.61
N ALA A 198 20.01 -12.55 3.74
CA ALA A 198 21.30 -12.00 4.18
C ALA A 198 21.89 -11.00 3.18
N SER A 199 21.49 -11.04 1.91
CA SER A 199 21.90 -10.03 0.93
C SER A 199 21.29 -8.64 1.24
N ASN A 200 20.13 -8.59 1.92
CA ASN A 200 19.46 -7.31 2.21
C ASN A 200 20.31 -6.40 3.12
N PRO A 201 20.78 -6.83 4.31
CA PRO A 201 21.67 -6.00 5.13
C PRO A 201 22.91 -5.46 4.39
N ILE A 202 23.51 -6.29 3.52
CA ILE A 202 24.68 -5.88 2.73
C ILE A 202 24.30 -4.76 1.76
N MET A 203 23.21 -4.95 1.02
CA MET A 203 22.72 -3.97 0.04
C MET A 203 22.24 -2.69 0.70
N GLU A 204 21.65 -2.78 1.88
CA GLU A 204 21.26 -1.61 2.66
C GLU A 204 22.50 -0.84 3.13
N ALA A 205 23.54 -1.52 3.61
CA ALA A 205 24.77 -0.87 4.08
C ALA A 205 25.52 -0.08 2.99
N ILE A 206 25.47 -0.54 1.73
CA ILE A 206 26.19 0.11 0.61
C ILE A 206 25.32 1.03 -0.24
N GLY A 207 24.00 0.85 -0.22
CA GLY A 207 23.08 1.52 -1.14
C GLY A 207 21.97 2.33 -0.48
N ASN A 208 21.81 2.25 0.85
CA ASN A 208 20.88 3.10 1.57
C ASN A 208 21.60 4.28 2.22
N ALA A 209 20.85 5.35 2.45
CA ALA A 209 21.33 6.52 3.16
C ALA A 209 20.19 7.20 3.92
N LYS A 210 20.56 7.90 4.99
CA LYS A 210 19.68 8.83 5.69
C LYS A 210 19.38 10.04 4.81
N THR A 211 18.10 10.35 4.71
CA THR A 211 17.54 11.52 4.02
C THR A 211 16.68 12.31 4.98
N THR A 212 16.19 13.48 4.57
CA THR A 212 15.24 14.28 5.37
C THR A 212 13.91 13.56 5.61
N ARG A 213 13.53 12.60 4.74
CA ARG A 213 12.24 11.89 4.80
C ARG A 213 12.31 10.49 5.40
N ASN A 214 13.48 9.85 5.39
CA ASN A 214 13.66 8.46 5.82
C ASN A 214 15.12 8.21 6.21
N ASP A 215 15.33 7.60 7.37
CA ASP A 215 16.64 7.27 7.92
C ASP A 215 17.36 6.13 7.18
N ASN A 216 16.61 5.26 6.48
CA ASN A 216 17.15 4.13 5.73
C ASN A 216 16.60 4.13 4.29
N SER A 217 16.78 5.23 3.54
CA SER A 217 16.26 5.38 2.19
C SER A 217 17.15 4.68 1.16
N SER A 218 16.62 3.68 0.44
CA SER A 218 17.32 3.06 -0.68
C SER A 218 17.51 4.04 -1.84
N ARG A 219 18.76 4.21 -2.27
CA ARG A 219 19.17 5.16 -3.33
C ARG A 219 19.52 4.46 -4.65
N PHE A 220 18.94 3.29 -4.85
CA PHE A 220 19.05 2.45 -6.05
C PHE A 220 17.79 1.61 -6.19
N GLY A 221 17.46 1.22 -7.42
CA GLY A 221 16.44 0.21 -7.71
C GLY A 221 17.02 -1.20 -7.56
N LYS A 222 16.24 -2.11 -7.00
CA LYS A 222 16.64 -3.51 -6.78
C LYS A 222 15.62 -4.44 -7.44
N TYR A 223 16.11 -5.35 -8.26
CA TYR A 223 15.32 -6.41 -8.88
C TYR A 223 15.92 -7.75 -8.49
N ILE A 224 15.16 -8.59 -7.81
CA ILE A 224 15.58 -9.92 -7.37
C ILE A 224 14.77 -10.95 -8.17
N GLN A 225 15.46 -11.77 -8.93
CA GLN A 225 14.90 -12.92 -9.62
C GLN A 225 15.09 -14.15 -8.74
N ILE A 226 13.99 -14.78 -8.34
CA ILE A 226 14.02 -16.05 -7.61
C ILE A 226 13.82 -17.17 -8.64
N GLY A 227 14.77 -18.10 -8.69
CA GLY A 227 14.72 -19.26 -9.56
C GLY A 227 14.01 -20.41 -8.89
N PHE A 228 13.08 -21.04 -9.61
CA PHE A 228 12.36 -22.23 -9.18
C PHE A 228 12.71 -23.43 -10.08
N SER A 229 12.77 -24.62 -9.48
CA SER A 229 12.89 -25.89 -10.19
C SER A 229 11.58 -26.28 -10.88
N ARG A 230 11.59 -27.37 -11.65
CA ARG A 230 10.36 -27.95 -12.25
C ARG A 230 9.34 -28.44 -11.22
N HIS A 231 9.78 -28.68 -9.99
CA HIS A 231 8.91 -29.03 -8.86
C HIS A 231 8.57 -27.79 -8.00
N TYR A 232 8.83 -26.59 -8.53
CA TYR A 232 8.57 -25.31 -7.86
C TYR A 232 9.32 -25.10 -6.54
N HIS A 233 10.41 -25.84 -6.31
CA HIS A 233 11.35 -25.56 -5.23
C HIS A 233 12.34 -24.45 -5.58
N ILE A 234 12.76 -23.65 -4.60
CA ILE A 234 13.75 -22.60 -4.82
C ILE A 234 15.12 -23.23 -5.11
N ILE A 235 15.73 -22.83 -6.23
CA ILE A 235 17.07 -23.28 -6.65
C ILE A 235 18.14 -22.20 -6.48
N GLY A 236 17.75 -20.93 -6.39
CA GLY A 236 18.69 -19.81 -6.34
C GLY A 236 18.01 -18.46 -6.52
N ALA A 237 18.79 -17.40 -6.44
CA ALA A 237 18.33 -16.07 -6.81
C ALA A 237 19.44 -15.27 -7.51
N ASN A 238 19.04 -14.32 -8.34
CA ASN A 238 19.92 -13.37 -9.01
C ASN A 238 19.42 -11.95 -8.75
N MET A 239 20.30 -11.03 -8.43
CA MET A 239 19.96 -9.65 -8.14
C MET A 239 20.57 -8.71 -9.18
N ARG A 240 19.73 -7.82 -9.73
CA ARG A 240 20.14 -6.71 -10.58
C ARG A 240 19.84 -5.39 -9.88
N THR A 241 20.77 -4.47 -9.99
CA THR A 241 20.65 -3.13 -9.40
C THR A 241 20.58 -2.08 -10.51
N TYR A 242 19.83 -1.02 -10.26
CA TYR A 242 19.55 0.03 -11.24
C TYR A 242 19.66 1.41 -10.58
N LEU A 243 20.06 2.42 -11.36
CA LEU A 243 19.93 3.84 -11.00
C LEU A 243 20.51 4.20 -9.61
N LEU A 244 21.73 3.74 -9.32
CA LEU A 244 22.43 4.15 -8.10
C LEU A 244 22.71 5.67 -8.12
N GLU A 245 22.32 6.37 -7.07
CA GLU A 245 22.53 7.82 -6.92
C GLU A 245 24.01 8.16 -6.65
N LYS A 246 24.82 8.17 -7.72
CA LYS A 246 26.27 8.42 -7.64
C LYS A 246 26.65 9.77 -7.03
N SER A 247 25.82 10.80 -7.19
CA SER A 247 26.08 12.15 -6.65
C SER A 247 26.23 12.15 -5.12
N ARG A 248 25.52 11.25 -4.42
CA ARG A 248 25.57 11.15 -2.95
C ARG A 248 26.93 10.74 -2.40
N VAL A 249 27.79 10.15 -3.24
CA VAL A 249 29.15 9.77 -2.86
C VAL A 249 30.01 11.00 -2.53
N VAL A 250 29.78 12.11 -3.24
CA VAL A 250 30.61 13.33 -3.13
C VAL A 250 29.84 14.54 -2.59
N PHE A 251 28.52 14.46 -2.46
CA PHE A 251 27.68 15.57 -2.05
C PHE A 251 26.57 15.13 -1.08
N GLN A 252 26.43 15.86 0.03
CA GLN A 252 25.35 15.69 1.00
C GLN A 252 24.78 17.06 1.38
N VAL A 253 23.46 17.16 1.46
CA VAL A 253 22.78 18.34 2.01
C VAL A 253 22.91 18.31 3.53
N SER A 254 23.00 19.48 4.18
CA SER A 254 23.36 19.65 5.60
C SER A 254 22.58 18.81 6.63
N SER A 255 21.40 18.30 6.29
CA SER A 255 20.56 17.45 7.15
C SER A 255 20.67 15.94 6.87
N SER A 256 21.40 15.52 5.84
CA SER A 256 21.64 14.11 5.49
C SER A 256 23.05 13.70 5.89
N HIS A 257 23.18 12.73 6.82
CA HIS A 257 24.47 12.22 7.30
C HIS A 257 24.84 10.91 6.62
N CYS A 258 26.14 10.70 6.39
CA CYS A 258 26.67 9.42 5.93
C CYS A 258 26.30 8.31 6.93
N SER A 259 25.53 7.33 6.46
CA SER A 259 25.01 6.22 7.28
C SER A 259 25.89 4.98 7.19
N ALA A 260 26.91 5.01 6.32
CA ALA A 260 27.80 3.88 6.08
C ALA A 260 28.48 3.47 7.41
N PRO A 261 28.47 2.17 7.76
CA PRO A 261 29.10 1.67 8.99
C PRO A 261 30.55 2.12 9.15
N CYS A 262 31.28 2.25 8.04
CA CYS A 262 32.68 2.68 8.00
C CYS A 262 32.90 4.12 8.49
N CYS A 263 31.87 4.99 8.44
CA CYS A 263 31.96 6.36 8.99
C CYS A 263 31.71 6.41 10.50
N ARG A 264 31.14 5.35 11.10
CA ARG A 264 30.89 5.25 12.56
C ARG A 264 31.96 4.44 13.29
N SER A 265 32.78 3.67 12.59
CA SER A 265 33.76 2.73 13.16
C SER A 265 35.16 3.32 13.38
N THR A 266 35.36 4.63 13.22
CA THR A 266 36.67 5.29 13.40
C THR A 266 37.19 5.31 14.84
N THR A 267 36.41 4.83 15.82
CA THR A 267 36.82 4.72 17.24
C THR A 267 37.02 3.28 17.72
N ALA A 268 36.92 2.27 16.85
CA ALA A 268 37.24 0.89 17.22
C ALA A 268 38.74 0.62 16.99
N ALA A 269 39.55 0.97 17.99
CA ALA A 269 40.95 0.54 18.15
C ALA A 269 41.13 -0.08 19.53
#